data_AF-H1BC80-F1
#
_entry.id   AF-H1BC80-F1
#
_cell.length_a   1.000
_cell.length_b   1.000
_cell.length_c   1.000
_cell.angle_alpha   90.00
_cell.angle_beta   90.00
_cell.angle_gamma   90.00
#
_symmetry.space_group_name_H-M   'P 1'
#
loop_
_entity.id
_entity.type
_entity.pdbx_description
1 polymer ?
#
loop_
_entity_poly.entity_id
_entity_poly.type
_entity_poly.pdbx_seq_one_letter_code
_entity_poly.pdbx_strand_id
1 'polypeptide(L)'
;MVVFLKNMFSAALKTNDAVEKGILTGCLRIARESTPLAGFSLFTGLNNFKVITIFDDTSNQQFGFTQKEMDSLLSDYQAEAYRDKVKEW
;
A
#
# COMPACT_ATOMS: atom_id res chain seq x y z
N MET A 1 0.38 -22.52 7.83
CA MET A 1 -0.11 -21.38 7.00
C MET A 1 1.00 -20.38 6.69
N VAL A 2 1.62 -19.73 7.69
CA VAL A 2 2.65 -18.69 7.46
C VAL A 2 3.85 -19.19 6.65
N VAL A 3 4.37 -20.40 6.94
CA VAL A 3 5.48 -21.01 6.18
C VAL A 3 5.10 -21.29 4.72
N PHE A 4 3.87 -21.77 4.48
CA PHE A 4 3.37 -22.03 3.14
C PHE A 4 3.32 -20.74 2.32
N LEU A 5 2.71 -19.68 2.86
CA LEU A 5 2.63 -18.38 2.19
C LEU A 5 4.01 -17.77 1.96
N LYS A 6 4.93 -17.86 2.93
CA LYS A 6 6.32 -17.41 2.77
C LYS A 6 7.02 -18.12 1.60
N ASN A 7 6.91 -19.44 1.53
CA ASN A 7 7.53 -20.22 0.45
C ASN A 7 6.90 -19.91 -0.91
N MET A 8 5.57 -19.78 -0.96
CA MET A 8 4.84 -19.38 -2.17
C MET A 8 5.30 -18.01 -2.67
N PHE A 9 5.36 -16.99 -1.79
CA PHE A 9 5.81 -15.67 -2.17
C PHE A 9 7.29 -15.65 -2.56
N SER A 10 8.15 -16.43 -1.90
CA SER A 10 9.55 -16.54 -2.31
C SER A 10 9.69 -17.17 -3.69
N ALA A 11 8.96 -18.24 -4.00
CA ALA A 11 9.02 -18.87 -5.32
C ALA A 11 8.48 -17.95 -6.43
N ALA A 12 7.41 -17.21 -6.14
CA ALA A 12 6.77 -16.34 -7.13
C ALA A 12 7.53 -15.03 -7.36
N LEU A 13 8.09 -14.42 -6.30
CA LEU A 13 8.58 -13.03 -6.32
C LEU A 13 10.11 -12.91 -6.21
N LYS A 14 10.82 -13.99 -5.86
CA LYS A 14 12.28 -13.98 -5.76
C LYS A 14 12.86 -14.85 -6.88
N THR A 15 13.85 -14.31 -7.60
CA THR A 15 14.62 -15.05 -8.63
C THR A 15 13.71 -15.74 -9.65
N ASN A 16 12.59 -15.10 -10.00
CA ASN A 16 11.65 -15.61 -10.97
C ASN A 16 11.81 -14.82 -12.28
N ASP A 17 12.44 -15.43 -13.27
CA ASP A 17 12.73 -14.80 -14.57
C ASP A 17 11.47 -14.48 -15.38
N ALA A 18 10.32 -15.07 -15.03
CA ALA A 18 9.05 -14.77 -15.68
C ALA A 18 8.36 -13.52 -15.10
N VAL A 19 8.85 -12.96 -13.99
CA VAL A 19 8.21 -11.83 -13.30
C VAL A 19 9.15 -10.63 -13.28
N GLU A 20 8.83 -9.63 -14.10
CA GLU A 20 9.55 -8.34 -14.11
C GLU A 20 9.25 -7.51 -12.83
N LYS A 21 7.97 -7.48 -12.40
CA LYS A 21 7.53 -6.70 -11.24
C LYS A 21 6.27 -7.30 -10.60
N GLY A 22 6.28 -7.43 -9.27
CA GLY A 22 5.11 -7.81 -8.47
C GLY A 22 4.64 -6.67 -7.57
N ILE A 23 3.33 -6.45 -7.50
CA ILE A 23 2.71 -5.50 -6.57
C ILE A 23 1.84 -6.28 -5.60
N LEU A 24 2.10 -6.15 -4.30
CA LEU A 24 1.31 -6.76 -3.24
C LEU A 24 0.58 -5.66 -2.46
N THR A 25 -0.73 -5.75 -2.37
CA THR A 25 -1.59 -4.79 -1.67
C THR A 25 -2.34 -5.47 -0.52
N GLY A 26 -2.73 -4.71 0.51
CA GLY A 26 -3.49 -5.20 1.66
C GLY A 26 -2.99 -4.65 3.00
N CYS A 27 -3.50 -5.19 4.11
CA CYS A 27 -3.08 -4.85 5.48
C CYS A 27 -1.70 -5.43 5.83
N LEU A 28 -0.68 -5.09 5.03
CA LEU A 28 0.65 -5.70 5.08
C LEU A 28 1.52 -5.19 6.24
N ARG A 29 1.03 -4.21 7.02
CA ARG A 29 1.75 -3.64 8.18
C ARG A 29 2.06 -4.70 9.24
N ILE A 30 1.11 -5.59 9.52
CA ILE A 30 1.26 -6.71 10.47
C ILE A 30 2.22 -7.77 9.92
N ALA A 31 2.25 -7.97 8.60
CA ALA A 31 3.16 -8.92 7.97
C ALA A 31 4.61 -8.38 7.89
N ARG A 32 4.81 -7.06 8.08
CA ARG A 32 6.11 -6.38 8.11
C ARG A 32 6.74 -6.34 9.50
N GLU A 33 5.94 -6.03 10.52
CA GLU A 33 6.40 -6.00 11.91
C GLU A 33 6.33 -7.42 12.48
N SER A 34 7.49 -8.08 12.56
CA SER A 34 7.65 -9.33 13.31
C SER A 34 7.01 -9.15 14.69
N THR A 35 5.87 -9.81 14.93
CA THR A 35 5.39 -9.90 16.31
C THR A 35 6.45 -10.67 17.11
N PRO A 36 6.80 -10.25 18.33
CA PRO A 36 7.86 -10.90 19.12
C PRO A 36 7.66 -12.41 19.31
N LEU A 37 6.41 -12.87 19.18
CA LEU A 37 6.00 -14.28 19.25
C LEU A 37 6.22 -15.07 17.95
N ALA A 38 6.34 -14.40 16.81
CA ALA A 38 6.64 -15.00 15.51
C ALA A 38 8.02 -14.51 15.07
N GLY A 39 9.07 -15.28 15.36
CA GLY A 39 10.47 -14.96 15.06
C GLY A 39 10.83 -14.83 13.56
N PHE A 40 9.86 -14.58 12.67
CA PHE A 40 10.05 -14.39 11.23
C PHE A 40 8.85 -13.65 10.61
N SER A 41 9.12 -12.63 9.77
CA SER A 41 8.11 -11.99 8.93
C SER A 41 7.84 -12.83 7.68
N LEU A 42 6.61 -12.76 7.14
CA LEU A 42 6.22 -13.41 5.88
C LEU A 42 7.09 -12.98 4.69
N PHE A 43 7.67 -11.78 4.75
CA PHE A 43 8.47 -11.20 3.65
C PHE A 43 9.97 -11.29 3.89
N THR A 44 10.41 -11.87 5.01
CA THR A 44 11.83 -12.08 5.28
C THR A 44 12.44 -12.97 4.18
N GLY A 45 13.33 -12.38 3.38
CA GLY A 45 14.09 -13.07 2.32
C GLY A 45 13.75 -12.64 0.88
N LEU A 46 12.76 -11.76 0.67
CA LEU A 46 12.51 -11.13 -0.63
C LEU A 46 13.58 -10.05 -0.91
N ASN A 47 14.09 -10.04 -2.14
CA ASN A 47 15.05 -9.01 -2.58
C ASN A 47 14.29 -7.76 -3.04
N ASN A 48 14.87 -6.57 -2.86
CA ASN A 48 14.32 -5.29 -3.35
C ASN A 48 12.89 -4.97 -2.87
N PHE A 49 12.52 -5.44 -1.68
CA PHE A 49 11.19 -5.20 -1.12
C PHE A 49 11.05 -3.74 -0.64
N LYS A 50 10.23 -2.94 -1.33
CA LYS A 50 9.88 -1.57 -0.93
C LYS A 50 8.45 -1.54 -0.40
N VAL A 51 8.29 -0.97 0.78
CA VAL A 51 6.97 -0.70 1.36
C VAL A 51 6.62 0.75 1.05
N ILE A 52 5.41 0.97 0.54
CA ILE A 52 4.86 2.29 0.26
C ILE A 52 3.58 2.40 1.08
N THR A 53 3.55 3.32 2.03
CA THR A 53 2.39 3.57 2.89
C THR A 53 1.89 5.00 2.70
N ILE A 54 0.62 5.24 3.08
CA ILE A 54 0.04 6.58 3.09
C ILE A 54 0.76 7.54 4.03
N PHE A 55 1.54 7.02 4.98
CA PHE A 55 2.28 7.80 5.96
C PHE A 55 3.72 8.13 5.52
N ASP A 56 4.20 7.56 4.42
CA ASP A 56 5.55 7.85 3.93
C ASP A 56 5.55 9.20 3.17
N ASP A 57 6.49 10.08 3.50
CA ASP A 57 6.60 11.44 2.92
C ASP A 57 6.64 11.44 1.39
N THR A 58 7.23 10.42 0.77
CA THR A 58 7.33 10.30 -0.68
C THR A 58 6.01 9.97 -1.37
N SER A 59 5.06 9.37 -0.66
CA SER A 59 3.81 8.88 -1.23
C SER A 59 2.58 9.58 -0.66
N ASN A 60 2.71 10.37 0.41
CA ASN A 60 1.61 11.13 1.01
C ASN A 60 0.92 12.09 0.00
N GLN A 61 1.62 12.57 -1.03
CA GLN A 61 1.04 13.40 -2.10
C GLN A 61 0.41 12.61 -3.25
N GLN A 62 0.53 11.28 -3.25
CA GLN A 62 0.06 10.41 -4.34
C GLN A 62 -1.26 9.69 -4.01
N PHE A 63 -1.81 9.95 -2.81
CA PHE A 63 -3.07 9.36 -2.34
C PHE A 63 -4.14 10.44 -2.20
N GLY A 64 -5.39 10.07 -2.48
CA GLY A 64 -6.53 10.98 -2.43
C GLY A 64 -6.90 11.54 -3.81
N PHE A 65 -7.71 12.59 -3.80
CA PHE A 65 -8.18 13.27 -5.00
C PHE A 65 -7.33 14.50 -5.29
N THR A 66 -7.07 14.76 -6.56
CA THR A 66 -6.56 16.07 -6.99
C THR A 66 -7.63 17.15 -6.76
N GLN A 67 -7.21 18.42 -6.72
CA GLN A 67 -8.16 19.52 -6.57
C GLN A 67 -9.25 19.49 -7.65
N LYS A 68 -8.87 19.16 -8.89
CA LYS A 68 -9.80 19.09 -10.02
C LYS A 68 -10.82 17.96 -9.86
N GLU A 69 -10.39 16.79 -9.39
CA GLU A 69 -11.28 15.66 -9.15
C GLU A 69 -12.23 15.94 -7.99
N MET A 70 -11.73 16.56 -6.91
CA MET A 70 -12.56 17.00 -5.78
C MET A 70 -13.61 18.02 -6.23
N ASP A 71 -13.21 18.99 -7.04
CA ASP A 71 -14.11 20.04 -7.53
C ASP A 71 -15.22 19.48 -8.43
N SER A 72 -14.87 18.52 -9.31
CA SER A 72 -15.84 17.80 -10.14
C SER A 72 -16.81 17.01 -9.28
N LEU A 73 -16.29 16.23 -8.32
CA LEU A 73 -17.09 15.41 -7.42
C LEU A 73 -18.07 16.27 -6.61
N LEU A 74 -17.60 17.40 -6.06
CA LEU A 74 -18.48 18.29 -5.30
C LEU A 74 -19.58 18.91 -6.17
N SER A 75 -19.30 19.18 -7.45
CA SER A 75 -20.32 19.72 -8.35
C SER A 75 -21.35 18.68 -8.79
N ASP A 76 -20.91 17.45 -9.06
CA ASP A 76 -21.79 16.33 -9.43
C ASP A 76 -22.86 16.07 -8.35
N TYR A 77 -22.55 16.36 -7.09
CA TYR A 77 -23.44 16.17 -5.94
C TYR A 77 -24.01 17.48 -5.37
N GLN A 78 -23.85 18.62 -6.05
CA GLN A 78 -24.36 19.94 -5.60
C GLN A 78 -23.88 20.32 -4.18
N ALA A 79 -22.65 19.94 -3.87
CA ALA A 79 -22.02 20.04 -2.55
C ALA A 79 -20.88 21.07 -2.52
N GLU A 80 -20.83 22.02 -3.45
CA GLU A 80 -19.72 22.99 -3.57
C GLU A 80 -19.54 23.85 -2.31
N ALA A 81 -20.60 24.04 -1.53
CA ALA A 81 -20.56 24.74 -0.24
C ALA A 81 -19.63 24.07 0.79
N TYR A 82 -19.28 22.80 0.61
CA TYR A 82 -18.38 22.05 1.51
C TYR A 82 -16.91 22.07 1.07
N ARG A 83 -16.57 22.75 -0.03
CA ARG A 83 -15.22 22.76 -0.61
C ARG A 83 -14.12 23.10 0.39
N ASP A 84 -14.33 24.15 1.19
CA ASP A 84 -13.33 24.59 2.17
C ASP A 84 -13.22 23.61 3.33
N LYS A 85 -14.34 23.02 3.78
CA LYS A 85 -14.35 21.99 4.83
C LYS A 85 -13.66 20.70 4.41
N VAL A 86 -13.79 20.29 3.15
CA VAL A 86 -13.16 19.06 2.63
C VAL A 86 -11.64 19.22 2.51
N LYS A 87 -11.15 20.45 2.32
CA LYS A 87 -9.71 20.74 2.28
C LYS A 87 -9.02 20.78 3.63
N GLU A 88 -9.76 21.04 4.70
CA GLU A 88 -9.21 21.15 6.06
C GLU A 88 -8.96 19.79 6.73
N TRP A 89 -9.50 18.70 6.17
CA TRP A 89 -9.40 17.33 6.70
C TRP A 89 -8.16 16.61 6.17
#